data_AF-A0A3C0SAR0-F1
#
_entry.id   AF-A0A3C0SAR0-F1
#
_cell.length_a   1.000
_cell.length_b   1.000
_cell.length_c   1.000
_cell.angle_alpha   90.00
_cell.angle_beta   90.00
_cell.angle_gamma   90.00
#
_symmetry.space_group_name_H-M   'P 1'
#
loop_
_entity.id
_entity.type
_entity.pdbx_description
1 polymer ?
#
loop_
_entity_poly.entity_id
_entity_poly.type
_entity_poly.pdbx_seq_one_letter_code
_entity_poly.pdbx_strand_id
1 'polypeptide(L)'
;MNEFNKVPSLETLERSNNWGFGDAFQLLCDYTNILANAFHSGKSGFIKIDTALRDVWTTIEDSISDGKIGVKSGRLVDLSEGLLLTENLNIVVIDKKSFLSWYRRDKQKIVQHLSYAGLEIHQEGFLDRLAKMEPLKTPHPKTNRVKRDRLREDYISSVTKKFKDNPDLRFPDFNNDYRLQKLIRESGLPEDKHPKDSTLQGWIREARKKAKVKPKRGKPVKK
;
A
#
# COMPACT_ATOMS: atom_id res chain seq x y z
N MET A 1 20.09 27.57 -10.04
CA MET A 1 18.69 27.11 -9.93
C MET A 1 18.76 25.63 -9.59
N ASN A 2 18.35 25.26 -8.38
CA ASN A 2 18.36 23.88 -7.92
C ASN A 2 17.13 23.17 -8.48
N GLU A 3 17.32 22.16 -9.32
CA GLU A 3 16.27 21.27 -9.86
C GLU A 3 15.72 20.29 -8.80
N PHE A 4 15.72 20.69 -7.53
CA PHE A 4 15.10 19.93 -6.46
C PHE A 4 13.64 20.40 -6.31
N ASN A 5 12.70 19.45 -6.27
CA ASN A 5 11.29 19.65 -5.90
C ASN A 5 10.34 20.12 -7.00
N LYS A 6 10.45 19.62 -8.24
CA LYS A 6 9.25 19.61 -9.08
C LYS A 6 8.37 18.45 -8.62
N VAL A 7 7.35 18.77 -7.83
CA VAL A 7 6.26 17.85 -7.48
C VAL A 7 5.83 17.16 -8.78
N PRO A 8 5.82 15.82 -8.84
CA PRO A 8 5.39 15.12 -10.04
C PRO A 8 3.99 15.58 -10.43
N SER A 9 3.68 15.66 -11.72
CA SER A 9 2.35 16.07 -12.14
C SER A 9 1.29 15.14 -11.54
N LEU A 10 0.07 15.65 -11.33
CA LEU A 10 -1.04 14.84 -10.84
C LEU A 10 -1.27 13.60 -11.72
N GLU A 11 -1.04 13.71 -13.03
CA GLU A 11 -1.10 12.60 -13.98
C GLU A 11 -0.02 11.53 -13.71
N THR A 12 1.21 11.96 -13.38
CA THR A 12 2.29 11.05 -12.97
C THR A 12 1.96 10.36 -11.65
N LEU A 13 1.44 11.09 -10.66
CA LEU A 13 1.04 10.52 -9.37
C LEU A 13 -0.16 9.58 -9.52
N GLU A 14 -1.07 9.85 -10.45
CA GLU A 14 -2.19 8.98 -10.77
C GLU A 14 -1.73 7.64 -11.36
N ARG A 15 -0.73 7.65 -12.24
CA ARG A 15 -0.20 6.43 -12.87
C ARG A 15 0.77 5.65 -11.99
N SER A 16 1.46 6.32 -11.07
CA SER A 16 2.42 5.65 -10.18
C SER A 16 1.71 4.82 -9.11
N ASN A 17 2.27 3.65 -8.80
CA ASN A 17 1.89 2.82 -7.64
C ASN A 17 2.75 3.13 -6.40
N ASN A 18 3.74 4.00 -6.55
CA ASN A 18 4.77 4.32 -5.57
C ASN A 18 4.81 5.84 -5.42
N TRP A 19 4.51 6.34 -4.24
CA TRP A 19 4.60 7.77 -3.96
C TRP A 19 5.78 8.02 -3.04
N GLY A 20 6.54 9.08 -3.29
CA GLY A 20 7.46 9.57 -2.27
C GLY A 20 6.66 10.11 -1.08
N PHE A 21 7.24 10.06 0.12
CA PHE A 21 6.62 10.66 1.30
C PHE A 21 6.35 12.15 1.08
N GLY A 22 7.32 12.88 0.53
CA GLY A 22 7.19 14.29 0.16
C GLY A 22 6.05 14.54 -0.81
N ASP A 23 5.89 13.71 -1.84
CA ASP A 23 4.77 13.82 -2.80
C ASP A 23 3.42 13.66 -2.07
N ALA A 24 3.32 12.65 -1.19
CA ALA A 24 2.10 12.37 -0.44
C ALA A 24 1.78 13.50 0.57
N PHE A 25 2.80 14.04 1.23
CA PHE A 25 2.68 15.19 2.10
C PHE A 25 2.26 16.44 1.31
N GLN A 26 2.85 16.68 0.15
CA GLN A 26 2.53 17.82 -0.73
C GLN A 26 1.09 17.78 -1.25
N LEU A 27 0.54 16.59 -1.51
CA LEU A 27 -0.88 16.43 -1.87
C LEU A 27 -1.81 16.88 -0.73
N LEU A 28 -1.37 16.73 0.52
CA LEU A 28 -2.12 17.16 1.70
C LEU A 28 -1.87 18.64 2.01
N CYS A 29 -0.61 19.06 1.97
CA CYS A 29 -0.13 20.35 2.40
C CYS A 29 0.85 20.89 1.36
N ASP A 30 0.48 21.95 0.62
CA ASP A 30 1.43 22.67 -0.24
C ASP A 30 2.42 23.49 0.59
N TYR A 31 3.29 22.79 1.31
CA TYR A 31 4.09 23.36 2.39
C TYR A 31 5.06 24.43 1.90
N THR A 32 5.55 24.29 0.66
CA THR A 32 6.44 25.24 0.01
C THR A 32 5.82 26.63 -0.10
N ASN A 33 4.55 26.71 -0.52
CA ASN A 33 3.85 27.99 -0.62
C ASN A 33 3.31 28.45 0.74
N ILE A 34 2.82 27.50 1.54
CA ILE A 34 2.19 27.79 2.85
C ILE A 34 3.20 28.38 3.84
N LEU A 35 4.39 27.77 4.01
CA LEU A 35 5.39 28.26 4.96
C LEU A 35 6.03 29.58 4.54
N ALA A 36 6.24 29.78 3.24
CA ALA A 36 6.72 31.06 2.71
C ALA A 36 5.74 32.19 3.08
N ASN A 37 4.44 32.00 2.85
CA ASN A 37 3.42 32.99 3.22
C ASN A 37 3.28 33.18 4.74
N ALA A 38 3.42 32.09 5.50
CA ALA A 38 3.39 32.13 6.97
C ALA A 38 4.52 32.98 7.56
N PHE A 39 5.73 32.89 6.99
CA PHE A 39 6.87 33.69 7.40
C PHE A 39 6.60 35.19 7.21
N HIS A 40 6.02 35.57 6.08
CA HIS A 40 5.63 36.98 5.81
C HIS A 40 4.50 37.48 6.72
N SER A 41 3.69 36.57 7.28
CA SER A 41 2.59 36.89 8.20
C SER A 41 3.05 37.09 9.66
N GLY A 42 4.37 36.99 9.91
CA GLY A 42 4.95 37.20 11.23
C GLY A 42 4.94 35.96 12.14
N LYS A 43 5.62 36.06 13.28
CA LYS A 43 5.94 34.94 14.19
C LYS A 43 4.72 34.13 14.60
N SER A 44 3.60 34.79 14.93
CA SER A 44 2.37 34.08 15.35
C SER A 44 1.74 33.27 14.23
N GLY A 45 1.72 33.79 13.00
CA GLY A 45 1.20 33.08 11.84
C GLY A 45 2.10 31.89 11.48
N PHE A 46 3.41 32.10 11.53
CA PHE A 46 4.40 31.05 11.32
C PHE A 46 4.25 29.88 12.29
N ILE A 47 4.22 30.12 13.61
CA ILE A 47 4.11 29.04 14.62
C ILE A 47 2.82 28.25 14.44
N LYS A 48 1.71 28.95 14.19
CA LYS A 48 0.39 28.34 13.99
C LYS A 48 0.38 27.39 12.80
N ILE A 49 0.94 27.84 11.67
CA ILE A 49 1.01 27.06 10.44
C ILE A 49 2.02 25.92 10.56
N ASP A 50 3.21 26.16 11.10
CA ASP A 50 4.25 25.14 11.31
C ASP A 50 3.72 24.00 12.20
N THR A 51 3.03 24.33 13.29
CA THR A 51 2.39 23.32 14.17
C THR A 51 1.41 22.43 13.39
N ALA A 52 0.51 23.02 12.61
CA ALA A 52 -0.46 22.26 11.82
C ALA A 52 0.21 21.33 10.79
N LEU A 53 1.26 21.81 10.13
CA LEU A 53 2.01 21.01 9.15
C LEU A 53 2.77 19.87 9.83
N ARG A 54 3.39 20.11 10.99
CA ARG A 54 4.06 19.09 11.80
C ARG A 54 3.09 18.02 12.28
N ASP A 55 1.89 18.40 12.71
CA ASP A 55 0.88 17.43 13.13
C ASP A 55 0.46 16.49 11.99
N VAL A 56 0.29 17.03 10.78
CA VAL A 56 -0.01 16.21 9.60
C VAL A 56 1.17 15.30 9.26
N TRP A 57 2.39 15.83 9.30
CA TRP A 57 3.62 15.07 9.09
C TRP A 57 3.72 13.88 10.03
N THR A 58 3.64 14.14 11.34
CA THR A 58 3.72 13.12 12.39
C THR A 58 2.59 12.11 12.26
N THR A 59 1.38 12.53 11.87
CA THR A 59 0.28 11.59 11.65
C THR A 59 0.58 10.58 10.53
N ILE A 60 1.25 11.01 9.45
CA ILE A 60 1.69 10.11 8.38
C ILE A 60 2.82 9.21 8.87
N GLU A 61 3.81 9.77 9.57
CA GLU A 61 4.96 9.06 10.13
C GLU A 61 4.54 7.95 11.11
N ASP A 62 3.65 8.26 12.06
CA ASP A 62 3.06 7.31 12.99
C ASP A 62 2.30 6.21 12.24
N SER A 63 1.58 6.58 11.18
CA SER A 63 0.81 5.62 10.40
C SER A 63 1.70 4.70 9.55
N ILE A 64 2.88 5.16 9.16
CA ILE A 64 3.93 4.31 8.57
C ILE A 64 4.50 3.37 9.64
N SER A 65 4.83 3.89 10.82
CA SER A 65 5.35 3.10 11.96
C SER A 65 4.39 1.98 12.38
N ASP A 66 3.10 2.30 12.43
CA ASP A 66 2.01 1.37 12.74
C ASP A 66 1.72 0.36 11.61
N GLY A 67 2.37 0.49 10.46
CA GLY A 67 2.14 -0.35 9.28
C GLY A 67 0.79 -0.11 8.58
N LYS A 68 0.09 0.97 8.91
CA LYS A 68 -1.16 1.39 8.21
C LYS A 68 -0.86 1.89 6.80
N ILE A 69 0.29 2.54 6.63
CA ILE A 69 0.87 2.91 5.34
C ILE A 69 2.08 2.01 5.12
N GLY A 70 2.07 1.25 4.03
CA GLY A 70 3.17 0.37 3.67
C GLY A 70 4.34 1.12 3.08
N VAL A 71 5.56 0.78 3.51
CA VAL A 71 6.80 1.29 2.92
C VAL A 71 7.32 0.28 1.89
N LYS A 72 7.67 0.77 0.70
CA LYS A 72 8.28 -0.03 -0.37
C LYS A 72 9.80 0.09 -0.39
N SER A 73 10.34 1.25 -0.04
CA SER A 73 11.78 1.50 0.09
C SER A 73 12.07 2.75 0.95
N GLY A 74 13.32 2.91 1.40
CA GLY A 74 13.74 3.97 2.30
C GLY A 74 13.63 3.58 3.77
N ARG A 75 14.13 4.43 4.68
CA ARG A 75 14.03 4.21 6.12
C ARG A 75 13.29 5.37 6.77
N LEU A 76 12.41 5.06 7.71
CA LEU A 76 11.63 6.08 8.44
C LEU A 76 12.54 7.05 9.21
N VAL A 77 13.66 6.56 9.75
CA VAL A 77 14.64 7.41 10.45
C VAL A 77 15.16 8.54 9.57
N ASP A 78 15.13 8.37 8.24
CA ASP A 78 15.57 9.41 7.32
C ASP A 78 14.57 10.61 7.29
N LEU A 79 13.36 10.45 7.84
CA LEU A 79 12.35 11.51 8.02
C LEU A 79 12.42 12.20 9.39
N SER A 80 13.26 11.70 10.31
CA SER A 80 13.26 12.10 11.73
C SER A 80 13.72 13.55 12.01
N GLU A 81 14.43 14.17 11.06
CA GLU A 81 14.82 15.59 11.16
C GLU A 81 13.65 16.55 10.86
N GLY A 82 12.52 16.01 10.39
CA GLY A 82 11.27 16.72 10.19
C GLY A 82 11.17 17.46 8.86
N LEU A 83 10.03 18.12 8.67
CA LEU A 83 9.62 18.76 7.41
C LEU A 83 10.62 19.78 6.85
N LEU A 84 11.43 20.43 7.72
CA LEU A 84 12.29 21.55 7.34
C LEU A 84 13.75 21.17 7.04
N LEU A 85 14.17 19.92 7.31
CA LEU A 85 15.61 19.58 7.34
C LEU A 85 16.06 18.42 6.45
N THR A 86 15.19 17.78 5.68
CA THR A 86 15.63 16.64 4.87
C THR A 86 16.07 17.04 3.46
N GLU A 87 17.29 16.62 3.11
CA GLU A 87 17.71 16.46 1.73
C GLU A 87 16.79 15.43 1.06
N ASN A 88 15.73 15.93 0.41
CA ASN A 88 14.73 15.17 -0.34
C ASN A 88 13.71 14.38 0.51
N LEU A 89 12.51 14.96 0.71
CA LEU A 89 11.37 14.32 1.38
C LEU A 89 10.89 13.02 0.68
N ASN A 90 11.38 12.69 -0.52
CA ASN A 90 11.00 11.48 -1.27
C ASN A 90 11.97 10.29 -1.07
N ILE A 91 12.83 10.32 -0.05
CA ILE A 91 13.68 9.17 0.33
C ILE A 91 12.90 7.94 0.80
N VAL A 92 11.70 8.16 1.37
CA VAL A 92 10.77 7.07 1.72
C VAL A 92 9.73 6.95 0.63
N VAL A 93 9.63 5.75 0.05
CA VAL A 93 8.62 5.41 -0.95
C VAL A 93 7.51 4.61 -0.28
N ILE A 94 6.31 5.15 -0.32
CA ILE A 94 5.12 4.53 0.25
C ILE A 94 4.25 3.86 -0.81
N ASP A 95 3.52 2.82 -0.39
CA ASP A 95 2.52 2.16 -1.21
C ASP A 95 1.27 3.04 -1.33
N LYS A 96 1.00 3.52 -2.55
CA LYS A 96 -0.14 4.39 -2.85
C LYS A 96 -1.48 3.83 -2.34
N LYS A 97 -1.71 2.52 -2.49
CA LYS A 97 -2.99 1.92 -2.11
C LYS A 97 -3.20 1.96 -0.60
N SER A 98 -2.16 1.63 0.16
CA SER A 98 -2.19 1.74 1.63
C SER A 98 -2.37 3.20 2.08
N PHE A 99 -1.68 4.14 1.42
CA PHE A 99 -1.82 5.57 1.70
C PHE A 99 -3.25 6.07 1.44
N LEU A 100 -3.84 5.76 0.28
CA LEU A 100 -5.21 6.18 -0.04
C LEU A 100 -6.24 5.54 0.89
N SER A 101 -6.01 4.30 1.32
CA SER A 101 -6.85 3.63 2.33
C SER A 101 -6.75 4.31 3.70
N TRP A 102 -5.53 4.69 4.11
CA TRP A 102 -5.28 5.45 5.33
C TRP A 102 -5.94 6.84 5.24
N TYR A 103 -5.70 7.57 4.15
CA TYR A 103 -6.29 8.88 3.88
C TYR A 103 -7.80 8.84 4.02
N ARG A 104 -8.48 7.87 3.38
CA ARG A 104 -9.94 7.73 3.48
C ARG A 104 -10.43 7.58 4.93
N ARG A 105 -9.69 6.87 5.78
CA ARG A 105 -10.04 6.65 7.18
C ARG A 105 -9.74 7.88 8.04
N ASP A 106 -8.56 8.47 7.86
CA ASP A 106 -8.00 9.49 8.74
C ASP A 106 -8.18 10.93 8.20
N LYS A 107 -8.85 11.10 7.05
CA LYS A 107 -9.11 12.41 6.42
C LYS A 107 -9.61 13.46 7.40
N GLN A 108 -10.59 13.12 8.23
CA GLN A 108 -11.18 14.06 9.19
C GLN A 108 -10.16 14.55 10.22
N LYS A 109 -9.24 13.70 10.65
CA LYS A 109 -8.14 14.08 11.54
C LYS A 109 -7.19 15.06 10.83
N ILE A 110 -6.86 14.81 9.57
CA ILE A 110 -6.01 15.70 8.77
C ILE A 110 -6.68 17.07 8.60
N VAL A 111 -7.97 17.09 8.23
CA VAL A 111 -8.77 18.32 8.11
C VAL A 111 -8.77 19.09 9.43
N GLN A 112 -8.94 18.39 10.56
CA GLN A 112 -8.91 19.02 11.88
C GLN A 112 -7.56 19.72 12.16
N HIS A 113 -6.43 19.04 11.94
CA HIS A 113 -5.10 19.65 12.14
C HIS A 113 -4.90 20.91 11.28
N LEU A 114 -5.29 20.84 10.01
CA LEU A 114 -5.18 21.97 9.08
C LEU A 114 -6.13 23.13 9.44
N SER A 115 -7.34 22.81 9.91
CA SER A 115 -8.34 23.81 10.28
C SER A 115 -7.88 24.72 11.42
N TYR A 116 -7.03 24.21 12.34
CA TYR A 116 -6.44 25.03 13.39
C TYR A 116 -5.63 26.18 12.82
N ALA A 117 -5.01 26.00 11.66
CA ALA A 117 -4.27 27.02 10.91
C ALA A 117 -5.13 27.80 9.89
N GLY A 118 -6.41 27.47 9.72
CA GLY A 118 -7.24 28.01 8.64
C GLY A 118 -6.84 27.47 7.27
N LEU A 119 -6.25 26.26 7.23
CA LEU A 119 -5.81 25.60 6.01
C LEU A 119 -6.76 24.47 5.62
N GLU A 120 -6.72 24.12 4.35
CA GLU A 120 -7.45 23.00 3.77
C GLU A 120 -6.46 22.03 3.10
N ILE A 121 -6.95 20.84 2.75
CA ILE A 121 -6.16 19.85 2.02
C ILE A 121 -5.92 20.37 0.60
N HIS A 122 -4.65 20.47 0.20
CA HIS A 122 -4.27 21.12 -1.06
C HIS A 122 -4.88 20.47 -2.32
N GLN A 123 -4.80 19.14 -2.45
CA GLN A 123 -5.32 18.38 -3.59
C GLN A 123 -6.49 17.47 -3.19
N GLU A 124 -7.40 17.99 -2.35
CA GLU A 124 -8.48 17.21 -1.74
C GLU A 124 -9.35 16.49 -2.79
N GLY A 125 -9.80 17.20 -3.83
CA GLY A 125 -10.64 16.61 -4.88
C GLY A 125 -9.93 15.48 -5.65
N PHE A 126 -8.63 15.62 -5.88
CA PHE A 126 -7.81 14.59 -6.51
C PHE A 126 -7.64 13.37 -5.59
N LEU A 127 -7.31 13.59 -4.32
CA LEU A 127 -7.17 12.53 -3.32
C LEU A 127 -8.50 11.80 -3.08
N ASP A 128 -9.60 12.53 -2.95
CA ASP A 128 -10.94 11.99 -2.81
C ASP A 128 -11.33 11.14 -4.01
N ARG A 129 -11.04 11.60 -5.23
CA ARG A 129 -11.26 10.80 -6.45
C ARG A 129 -10.45 9.51 -6.40
N LEU A 130 -9.17 9.57 -6.06
CA LEU A 130 -8.30 8.40 -5.97
C LEU A 130 -8.66 7.45 -4.83
N ALA A 131 -9.14 7.96 -3.70
CA ALA A 131 -9.54 7.17 -2.54
C ALA A 131 -10.95 6.58 -2.68
N LYS A 132 -11.83 7.25 -3.45
CA LYS A 132 -13.15 6.74 -3.87
C LYS A 132 -13.03 5.72 -4.99
N MET A 133 -12.01 5.84 -5.84
CA MET A 133 -11.61 4.74 -6.70
C MET A 133 -11.22 3.58 -5.78
N GLU A 134 -12.16 2.64 -5.54
CA GLU A 134 -11.84 1.30 -5.08
C GLU A 134 -10.56 0.88 -5.80
N PRO A 135 -9.57 0.32 -5.09
CA PRO A 135 -8.24 0.05 -5.64
C PRO A 135 -8.45 -0.61 -6.97
N LEU A 136 -8.17 0.13 -8.06
CA LEU A 136 -8.66 -0.12 -9.43
C LEU A 136 -8.90 -1.61 -9.50
N LYS A 137 -10.15 -2.04 -9.26
CA LYS A 137 -10.47 -3.47 -9.25
C LYS A 137 -9.89 -3.88 -10.57
N THR A 138 -8.77 -4.64 -10.58
CA THR A 138 -8.20 -5.18 -11.82
C THR A 138 -9.42 -5.62 -12.58
N PRO A 139 -9.73 -4.98 -13.73
CA PRO A 139 -11.08 -4.78 -14.22
C PRO A 139 -11.84 -6.06 -13.95
N HIS A 140 -12.86 -6.00 -13.08
CA HIS A 140 -13.52 -7.18 -12.51
C HIS A 140 -13.50 -8.27 -13.55
N PRO A 141 -12.73 -9.35 -13.37
CA PRO A 141 -12.20 -10.05 -14.52
C PRO A 141 -13.35 -10.48 -15.41
N LYS A 142 -13.52 -9.80 -16.55
CA LYS A 142 -14.75 -9.90 -17.35
C LYS A 142 -14.96 -11.33 -17.80
N THR A 143 -13.85 -12.07 -17.95
CA THR A 143 -13.82 -13.47 -18.32
C THR A 143 -13.41 -14.34 -17.14
N ASN A 144 -14.01 -15.53 -17.07
CA ASN A 144 -13.65 -16.55 -16.08
C ASN A 144 -12.17 -16.97 -16.15
N ARG A 145 -11.48 -16.71 -17.28
CA ARG A 145 -10.03 -16.94 -17.42
C ARG A 145 -9.25 -16.02 -16.50
N VAL A 146 -9.49 -14.71 -16.56
CA VAL A 146 -8.76 -13.74 -15.75
C VAL A 146 -9.13 -13.86 -14.27
N LYS A 147 -10.37 -14.26 -13.93
CA LYS A 147 -10.77 -14.59 -12.54
C LYS A 147 -9.94 -15.74 -11.98
N ARG A 148 -9.74 -16.78 -12.80
CA ARG A 148 -8.97 -17.97 -12.45
C ARG A 148 -7.48 -17.68 -12.33
N ASP A 149 -6.92 -16.86 -13.23
CA ASP A 149 -5.51 -16.49 -13.19
C ASP A 149 -5.18 -15.69 -11.92
N ARG A 150 -6.05 -14.74 -11.56
CA ARG A 150 -5.92 -14.00 -10.30
C ARG A 150 -6.07 -14.90 -9.06
N LEU A 151 -7.10 -15.78 -9.05
CA LEU A 151 -7.26 -16.76 -7.98
C LEU A 151 -6.02 -17.63 -7.82
N ARG A 152 -5.43 -18.10 -8.93
CA ARG A 152 -4.19 -18.89 -8.92
C ARG A 152 -3.06 -18.12 -8.24
N GLU A 153 -2.84 -16.86 -8.59
CA GLU A 153 -1.78 -16.04 -7.99
C GLU A 153 -1.96 -15.83 -6.49
N ASP A 154 -3.17 -15.44 -6.06
CA ASP A 154 -3.51 -15.18 -4.66
C ASP A 154 -3.42 -16.48 -3.82
N TYR A 155 -3.88 -17.60 -4.38
CA TYR A 155 -3.80 -18.92 -3.78
C TYR A 155 -2.35 -19.37 -3.62
N ILE A 156 -1.54 -19.29 -4.69
CA ILE A 156 -0.11 -19.65 -4.64
C ILE A 156 0.63 -18.79 -3.63
N SER A 157 0.37 -17.48 -3.58
CA SER A 157 0.99 -16.57 -2.62
C SER A 157 0.68 -16.96 -1.17
N SER A 158 -0.59 -17.25 -0.88
CA SER A 158 -1.05 -17.66 0.46
C SER A 158 -0.44 -18.99 0.89
N VAL A 159 -0.41 -19.98 -0.01
CA VAL A 159 0.23 -21.28 0.25
C VAL A 159 1.75 -21.14 0.41
N THR A 160 2.40 -20.28 -0.37
CA THR A 160 3.84 -20.02 -0.26
C THR A 160 4.21 -19.49 1.12
N LYS A 161 3.40 -18.59 1.70
CA LYS A 161 3.58 -18.12 3.08
C LYS A 161 3.49 -19.27 4.08
N LYS A 162 2.44 -20.11 3.97
CA LYS A 162 2.26 -21.28 4.81
C LYS A 162 3.42 -22.27 4.73
N PHE A 163 4.02 -22.46 3.56
CA PHE A 163 5.21 -23.29 3.40
C PHE A 163 6.48 -22.71 4.05
N LYS A 164 6.58 -21.38 4.16
CA LYS A 164 7.68 -20.76 4.90
C LYS A 164 7.53 -20.99 6.41
N ASP A 165 6.29 -20.98 6.90
CA ASP A 165 5.99 -21.22 8.31
C ASP A 165 6.09 -22.72 8.67
N ASN A 166 5.57 -23.60 7.81
CA ASN A 166 5.64 -25.04 7.97
C ASN A 166 5.90 -25.75 6.61
N PRO A 167 7.15 -26.13 6.32
CA PRO A 167 7.53 -26.75 5.05
C PRO A 167 6.98 -28.18 4.85
N ASP A 168 6.57 -28.84 5.93
CA ASP A 168 6.11 -30.23 5.92
C ASP A 168 4.64 -30.40 5.51
N LEU A 169 3.91 -29.30 5.36
CA LEU A 169 2.51 -29.32 4.90
C LEU A 169 2.34 -30.12 3.60
N ARG A 170 1.28 -30.90 3.54
CA ARG A 170 0.85 -31.74 2.42
C ARG A 170 -0.47 -31.22 1.88
N PHE A 171 -0.86 -31.71 0.70
CA PHE A 171 -2.10 -31.31 0.06
C PHE A 171 -3.33 -31.38 0.98
N PRO A 172 -3.57 -32.49 1.73
CA PRO A 172 -4.74 -32.59 2.61
C PRO A 172 -4.81 -31.51 3.68
N ASP A 173 -3.66 -30.97 4.10
CA ASP A 173 -3.59 -29.94 5.15
C ASP A 173 -4.19 -28.60 4.68
N PHE A 174 -4.35 -28.41 3.36
CA PHE A 174 -4.94 -27.20 2.78
C PHE A 174 -6.44 -27.33 2.48
N ASN A 175 -7.02 -28.55 2.52
CA ASN A 175 -8.41 -28.78 2.15
C ASN A 175 -9.39 -28.05 3.07
N ASN A 176 -9.09 -28.01 4.36
CA ASN A 176 -9.93 -27.38 5.39
C ASN A 176 -9.44 -25.97 5.76
N ASP A 177 -8.54 -25.40 4.97
CA ASP A 177 -8.02 -24.07 5.27
C ASP A 177 -9.09 -23.00 4.95
N TYR A 178 -9.64 -22.41 6.02
CA TYR A 178 -10.69 -21.40 5.90
C TYR A 178 -10.30 -20.24 4.98
N ARG A 179 -9.05 -19.77 5.04
CA ARG A 179 -8.59 -18.62 4.23
C ARG A 179 -8.49 -19.00 2.75
N LEU A 180 -8.00 -20.20 2.44
CA LEU A 180 -7.94 -20.68 1.06
C LEU A 180 -9.32 -20.97 0.47
N GLN A 181 -10.24 -21.53 1.26
CA GLN A 181 -11.63 -21.70 0.85
C GLN A 181 -12.33 -20.35 0.62
N LYS A 182 -12.05 -19.37 1.48
CA LYS A 182 -12.56 -18.00 1.30
C LYS A 182 -12.09 -17.38 -0.01
N LEU A 183 -10.81 -17.53 -0.38
CA LEU A 183 -10.29 -17.06 -1.68
C LEU A 183 -11.04 -17.67 -2.88
N ILE A 184 -11.36 -18.96 -2.82
CA ILE A 184 -12.11 -19.64 -3.89
C ILE A 184 -13.53 -19.07 -3.98
N ARG A 185 -14.23 -18.93 -2.83
CA ARG A 185 -15.59 -18.36 -2.76
C ARG A 185 -15.64 -16.91 -3.26
N GLU A 186 -14.66 -16.10 -2.90
CA GLU A 186 -14.59 -14.67 -3.25
C GLU A 186 -13.96 -14.41 -4.63
N SER A 187 -13.58 -15.46 -5.37
CA SER A 187 -12.98 -15.34 -6.71
C SER A 187 -13.94 -14.81 -7.78
N GLY A 188 -15.25 -14.84 -7.49
CA GLY A 188 -16.30 -14.49 -8.44
C GLY A 188 -16.45 -15.47 -9.60
N LEU A 189 -15.80 -16.65 -9.54
CA LEU A 189 -16.04 -17.74 -10.47
C LEU A 189 -17.41 -18.38 -10.20
N PRO A 190 -18.18 -18.74 -11.24
CA PRO A 190 -19.32 -19.65 -11.12
C PRO A 190 -18.89 -20.95 -10.41
N GLU A 191 -19.77 -21.53 -9.60
CA GLU A 191 -19.45 -22.74 -8.81
C GLU A 191 -18.99 -23.91 -9.68
N ASP A 192 -19.59 -24.09 -10.86
CA ASP A 192 -19.20 -25.11 -11.86
C ASP A 192 -17.77 -24.89 -12.42
N LYS A 193 -17.19 -23.72 -12.20
CA LYS A 193 -15.85 -23.31 -12.66
C LYS A 193 -14.85 -23.14 -11.53
N HIS A 194 -15.20 -23.53 -10.31
CA HIS A 194 -14.23 -23.55 -9.21
C HIS A 194 -13.10 -24.54 -9.52
N PRO A 195 -11.87 -24.26 -9.05
CA PRO A 195 -10.74 -25.14 -9.31
C PRO A 195 -10.98 -26.51 -8.67
N LYS A 196 -10.88 -27.58 -9.47
CA LYS A 196 -10.85 -28.96 -8.96
C LYS A 196 -9.59 -29.21 -8.14
N ASP A 197 -9.61 -30.24 -7.30
CA ASP A 197 -8.47 -30.64 -6.48
C ASP A 197 -7.18 -30.84 -7.29
N SER A 198 -7.27 -31.42 -8.49
CA SER A 198 -6.10 -31.59 -9.37
C SER A 198 -5.44 -30.26 -9.76
N THR A 199 -6.24 -29.22 -9.97
CA THR A 199 -5.76 -27.86 -10.24
C THR A 199 -5.10 -27.26 -9.01
N LEU A 200 -5.75 -27.38 -7.84
CA LEU A 200 -5.21 -26.89 -6.56
C LEU A 200 -3.89 -27.59 -6.20
N GLN A 201 -3.78 -28.90 -6.44
CA GLN A 201 -2.53 -29.66 -6.30
C GLN A 201 -1.42 -29.09 -7.17
N GLY A 202 -1.73 -28.73 -8.42
CA GLY A 202 -0.79 -28.06 -9.32
C GLY A 202 -0.27 -26.75 -8.74
N TRP A 203 -1.17 -25.91 -8.24
CA TRP A 203 -0.83 -24.62 -7.63
C TRP A 203 0.00 -24.77 -6.35
N ILE A 204 -0.31 -25.77 -5.52
CA ILE A 204 0.48 -26.07 -4.32
C ILE A 204 1.90 -26.52 -4.68
N ARG A 205 2.08 -27.30 -5.75
CA ARG A 205 3.43 -27.66 -6.24
C ARG A 205 4.21 -26.42 -6.68
N GLU A 206 3.56 -25.46 -7.33
CA GLU A 206 4.19 -24.19 -7.70
C GLU A 206 4.56 -23.34 -6.48
N ALA A 207 3.65 -23.23 -5.51
CA ALA A 207 3.91 -22.54 -4.24
C ALA A 207 5.08 -23.17 -3.49
N ARG A 208 5.17 -24.51 -3.49
CA ARG A 208 6.28 -25.25 -2.87
C ARG A 208 7.62 -24.95 -3.52
N LYS A 209 7.66 -24.87 -4.87
CA LYS A 209 8.84 -24.44 -5.63
C LYS A 209 9.22 -22.98 -5.30
N LYS A 210 8.25 -22.07 -5.26
CA LYS A 210 8.46 -20.64 -4.91
C LYS A 210 8.98 -20.46 -3.48
N ALA A 211 8.49 -21.27 -2.54
CA ALA A 211 8.96 -21.30 -1.16
C ALA A 211 10.34 -21.96 -0.98
N LYS A 212 10.94 -22.50 -2.06
CA LYS A 212 12.22 -23.24 -2.03
C LYS A 212 12.23 -24.40 -1.02
N VAL A 213 11.07 -25.02 -0.77
CA VAL A 213 10.96 -26.17 0.14
C VAL A 213 11.71 -27.35 -0.48
N LYS A 214 12.72 -27.85 0.22
CA LYS A 214 13.48 -29.02 -0.24
C LYS A 214 12.56 -30.25 -0.22
N PRO A 215 12.55 -31.06 -1.30
CA PRO A 215 11.84 -32.33 -1.24
C PRO A 215 12.49 -33.20 -0.16
N LYS A 216 11.68 -33.77 0.74
CA LYS A 216 12.12 -34.93 1.54
C LYS A 216 12.52 -36.00 0.52
N ARG A 217 13.81 -36.35 0.47
CA ARG A 217 14.34 -37.46 -0.36
C ARG A 217 13.70 -38.77 0.14
N GLY A 218 12.50 -39.09 -0.35
CA GLY A 218 11.96 -40.44 -0.30
C GLY A 218 12.58 -41.24 -1.43
N LYS A 219 13.18 -42.39 -1.11
CA LYS A 219 13.69 -43.35 -2.11
C LYS A 219 12.63 -43.59 -3.20
N PRO A 220 13.01 -43.67 -4.49
CA PRO A 220 12.08 -44.10 -5.51
C PRO A 220 11.65 -45.54 -5.20
N VAL A 221 10.35 -45.75 -4.99
CA VAL A 221 9.76 -47.09 -5.04
C VAL A 221 9.72 -47.44 -6.52
N LYS A 222 10.62 -48.34 -6.94
CA LYS A 222 10.53 -48.98 -8.25
C LYS A 222 9.17 -49.68 -8.34
N LYS A 223 8.38 -49.32 -9.34
CA LYS A 223 7.41 -50.24 -9.94
C LYS A 223 8.00 -50.69 -11.26
#